data_AF-A0A2J6HT69-F1
#
_entry.id   AF-A0A2J6HT69-F1
#
_cell.length_a   1.000
_cell.length_b   1.000
_cell.length_c   1.000
_cell.angle_alpha   90.00
_cell.angle_beta   90.00
_cell.angle_gamma   90.00
#
_symmetry.space_group_name_H-M   'P 1'
#
loop_
_entity.id
_entity.type
_entity.pdbx_description
1 polymer ?
#
loop_
_entity_poly.entity_id
_entity_poly.type
_entity_poly.pdbx_seq_one_letter_code
_entity_poly.pdbx_strand_id
1 'polypeptide(L)'
;MKRLFSDLSIWIFALISLVIIIAKVNFPMNQPIAYDTYGYYLYLPTLFIYDEASMEDLSRYEALNEQYGNTPVLYQFAKNEEGKYYVKSYYGNALMYLPFFTAAHLYASGSEIYPADGFSKPYQNAVRYSGMVWAIIGIWMLRKILLSLFPPNTTAVILGLFFFATYLLFFFTLGEPVPHVYTFVVITFVLWFTMRWHEKASVFNSLGLGLSMGLTVMCRSSEALVALIPVLWGITDRKSLIEKLGFLKSNLIGAGVAITGFLFMIFIQLLYYKVATGSFFYFPYDNPQAGLNLLHPTFIETIFGFRKGWLVYSPFAALAIYGLIPLWKKHRPIFWGILAYFILNIYVISAFSTLYSYGWRAFVQAYAVFVIPFGCAVEEILTKRMWKKIIFSAIALFFMVYSAIQAYQVSYGIIDGSRMTGKYFRKTFLQVKPASEEQKKYLLIKRSEIDKEVFDNEEDYTKRFLAHYDFESVEKDKEAFYDTAIIHSGKYSLKMTPENIYSKGLRMRYKDLTDNDHAWIRSSVWVYPTEDVNIDDAVLVCTFEHDGGSYKYRVIHLNDQRLNVIPNQWNKVTLDYLTPEVRTKNDVLKVYMWYRGTKSLYVDDLKIECFDPKF
;
A
#
# COMPACT_ATOMS: atom_id res chain seq x y z
N MET A 1 -31.12 31.29 8.94
CA MET A 1 -30.33 31.86 7.83
C MET A 1 -29.28 32.90 8.29
N LYS A 2 -29.62 34.00 8.98
CA LYS A 2 -28.63 35.03 9.41
C LYS A 2 -27.44 34.47 10.24
N ARG A 3 -27.66 33.48 11.09
CA ARG A 3 -26.62 32.82 11.93
C ARG A 3 -25.67 31.88 11.16
N LEU A 4 -26.09 31.40 9.98
CA LEU A 4 -25.28 30.50 9.14
C LEU A 4 -24.26 31.31 8.32
N PHE A 5 -24.66 32.47 7.81
CA PHE A 5 -23.77 33.36 7.05
C PHE A 5 -22.71 34.06 7.91
N SER A 6 -22.91 34.15 9.23
CA SER A 6 -21.92 34.68 10.18
C SER A 6 -20.86 33.67 10.62
N ASP A 7 -21.00 32.39 10.26
CA ASP A 7 -20.08 31.33 10.69
C ASP A 7 -18.93 31.17 9.68
N LEU A 8 -17.75 31.69 10.01
CA LEU A 8 -16.58 31.61 9.12
C LEU A 8 -16.23 30.17 8.71
N SER A 9 -16.55 29.18 9.55
CA SER A 9 -16.23 27.77 9.25
C SER A 9 -17.06 27.22 8.09
N ILE A 10 -18.28 27.71 7.85
CA ILE A 10 -19.07 27.28 6.69
C ILE A 10 -18.45 27.78 5.38
N TRP A 11 -17.89 28.99 5.40
CA TRP A 11 -17.25 29.59 4.22
C TRP A 11 -15.93 28.90 3.89
N ILE A 12 -15.13 28.56 4.90
CA ILE A 12 -13.93 27.76 4.68
C ILE A 12 -14.27 26.35 4.18
N PHE A 13 -15.32 25.71 4.70
CA PHE A 13 -15.82 24.45 4.15
C PHE A 13 -16.25 24.59 2.68
N ALA A 14 -16.99 25.64 2.35
CA ALA A 14 -17.42 25.90 0.97
C ALA A 14 -16.22 26.15 0.04
N LEU A 15 -15.22 26.90 0.49
CA LEU A 15 -13.97 27.12 -0.23
C LEU A 15 -13.22 25.80 -0.50
N ILE A 16 -13.03 24.97 0.53
CA ILE A 16 -12.37 23.67 0.40
C ILE A 16 -13.15 22.78 -0.58
N SER A 17 -14.48 22.75 -0.45
CA SER A 17 -15.35 21.97 -1.35
C SER A 17 -15.22 22.45 -2.79
N LEU A 18 -15.20 23.76 -3.02
CA LEU A 18 -15.01 24.35 -4.34
C LEU A 18 -13.63 23.99 -4.92
N VAL A 19 -12.56 24.04 -4.11
CA VAL A 19 -11.22 23.63 -4.53
C VAL A 19 -11.20 22.15 -4.93
N ILE A 20 -11.82 21.26 -4.13
CA ILE A 20 -11.95 19.84 -4.44
C ILE A 20 -12.68 19.64 -5.78
N ILE A 21 -13.82 20.32 -5.97
CA ILE A 21 -14.62 20.22 -7.20
C ILE A 21 -13.83 20.72 -8.41
N ILE A 22 -13.26 21.93 -8.33
CA ILE A 22 -12.48 22.54 -9.42
C ILE A 22 -11.31 21.63 -9.78
N ALA A 23 -10.55 21.14 -8.80
CA ALA A 23 -9.41 20.28 -9.08
C ALA A 23 -9.84 18.95 -9.68
N LYS A 24 -10.85 18.29 -9.09
CA LYS A 24 -11.35 17.01 -9.60
C LYS A 24 -11.95 17.16 -10.99
N VAL A 25 -12.53 18.29 -11.38
CA VAL A 25 -13.09 18.54 -12.72
C VAL A 25 -12.01 18.89 -13.74
N ASN A 26 -11.09 19.81 -13.42
CA ASN A 26 -10.11 20.35 -14.38
C ASN A 26 -8.87 19.46 -14.55
N PHE A 27 -8.55 18.63 -13.57
CA PHE A 27 -7.43 17.68 -13.63
C PHE A 27 -7.97 16.26 -13.56
N PRO A 28 -8.73 15.80 -14.58
CA PRO A 28 -9.22 14.43 -14.63
C PRO A 28 -8.07 13.45 -14.64
N MET A 29 -8.21 12.38 -13.86
CA MET A 29 -7.30 11.24 -13.98
C MET A 29 -7.67 10.44 -15.21
N ASN A 30 -6.65 9.96 -15.93
CA ASN A 30 -6.88 9.19 -17.15
C ASN A 30 -7.60 7.86 -16.84
N GLN A 31 -7.23 7.19 -15.75
CA GLN A 31 -7.80 5.91 -15.32
C GLN A 31 -8.08 5.90 -13.80
N PRO A 32 -9.27 6.33 -13.37
CA PRO A 32 -9.69 6.24 -11.97
C PRO A 32 -9.75 4.81 -11.40
N ILE A 33 -10.09 3.82 -12.23
CA ILE A 33 -10.14 2.41 -11.85
C ILE A 33 -8.80 1.76 -12.26
N ALA A 34 -7.76 1.95 -11.45
CA ALA A 34 -6.43 1.43 -11.72
C ALA A 34 -5.73 0.85 -10.48
N TYR A 35 -4.73 0.00 -10.69
CA TYR A 35 -3.86 -0.57 -9.64
C TYR A 35 -4.64 -1.10 -8.42
N ASP A 36 -4.44 -0.54 -7.23
CA ASP A 36 -5.14 -0.96 -6.02
C ASP A 36 -6.63 -0.64 -6.07
N THR A 37 -7.00 0.50 -6.67
CA THR A 37 -8.40 0.92 -6.83
C THR A 37 -9.17 -0.09 -7.68
N TYR A 38 -8.55 -0.66 -8.71
CA TYR A 38 -9.12 -1.76 -9.48
C TYR A 38 -9.47 -2.95 -8.57
N GLY A 39 -8.54 -3.36 -7.70
CA GLY A 39 -8.77 -4.45 -6.74
C GLY A 39 -9.93 -4.20 -5.77
N TYR A 40 -10.05 -2.97 -5.25
CA TYR A 40 -11.16 -2.60 -4.37
C TYR A 40 -12.50 -2.46 -5.10
N TYR A 41 -12.46 -2.16 -6.40
CA TYR A 41 -13.62 -1.94 -7.23
C TYR A 41 -14.22 -3.24 -7.79
N LEU A 42 -13.35 -4.22 -8.11
CA LEU A 42 -13.71 -5.46 -8.83
C LEU A 42 -14.91 -6.20 -8.27
N TYR A 43 -15.11 -6.17 -6.95
CA TYR A 43 -16.29 -6.71 -6.27
C TYR A 43 -17.62 -6.31 -6.88
N LEU A 44 -17.73 -5.09 -7.40
CA LEU A 44 -18.97 -4.57 -7.95
C LEU A 44 -19.33 -5.26 -9.28
N PRO A 45 -18.50 -5.19 -10.34
CA PRO A 45 -18.82 -5.89 -11.58
C PRO A 45 -18.85 -7.41 -11.41
N THR A 46 -17.97 -8.00 -10.59
CA THR A 46 -17.93 -9.47 -10.41
C THR A 46 -19.24 -9.99 -9.83
N LEU A 47 -19.80 -9.30 -8.81
CA LEU A 47 -21.02 -9.75 -8.14
C LEU A 47 -22.32 -9.28 -8.80
N PHE A 48 -22.34 -8.10 -9.43
CA PHE A 48 -23.59 -7.50 -9.94
C PHE A 48 -23.76 -7.54 -11.47
N ILE A 49 -22.69 -7.85 -12.22
CA ILE A 49 -22.74 -7.92 -13.70
C ILE A 49 -22.42 -9.34 -14.18
N TYR A 50 -21.41 -9.95 -13.57
CA TYR A 50 -20.89 -11.25 -14.00
C TYR A 50 -21.40 -12.43 -13.16
N ASP A 51 -22.12 -12.17 -12.05
CA ASP A 51 -22.66 -13.18 -11.15
C ASP A 51 -21.63 -14.22 -10.67
N GLU A 52 -20.37 -13.80 -10.50
CA GLU A 52 -19.23 -14.65 -10.17
C GLU A 52 -18.48 -14.14 -8.94
N ALA A 53 -18.50 -14.92 -7.84
CA ALA A 53 -17.68 -14.66 -6.66
C ALA A 53 -16.26 -15.24 -6.76
N SER A 54 -16.09 -16.26 -7.60
CA SER A 54 -14.83 -16.91 -7.95
C SER A 54 -14.84 -17.29 -9.43
N MET A 55 -13.67 -17.32 -10.08
CA MET A 55 -13.53 -17.54 -11.52
C MET A 55 -12.61 -18.73 -11.83
N GLU A 56 -12.92 -19.52 -12.86
CA GLU A 56 -12.07 -20.63 -13.30
C GLU A 56 -10.79 -20.12 -13.99
N ASP A 57 -10.91 -19.04 -14.76
CA ASP A 57 -9.80 -18.36 -15.45
C ASP A 57 -9.94 -16.83 -15.35
N LEU A 58 -8.92 -16.11 -15.84
CA LEU A 58 -8.89 -14.65 -15.87
C LEU A 58 -9.07 -14.07 -17.28
N SER A 59 -9.39 -14.87 -18.31
CA SER A 59 -9.38 -14.43 -19.71
C SER A 59 -10.34 -13.26 -19.97
N ARG A 60 -11.50 -13.23 -19.29
CA ARG A 60 -12.41 -12.07 -19.34
C ARG A 60 -11.74 -10.79 -18.80
N TYR A 61 -11.05 -10.89 -17.66
CA TYR A 61 -10.40 -9.75 -17.03
C TYR A 61 -9.13 -9.33 -17.76
N GLU A 62 -8.44 -10.24 -18.42
CA GLU A 62 -7.33 -9.95 -19.33
C GLU A 62 -7.82 -9.12 -20.51
N ALA A 63 -8.89 -9.55 -21.18
CA ALA A 63 -9.49 -8.81 -22.30
C ALA A 63 -9.99 -7.41 -21.87
N LEU A 64 -10.69 -7.30 -20.73
CA LEU A 64 -11.11 -6.01 -20.18
C LEU A 64 -9.91 -5.13 -19.81
N ASN A 65 -8.85 -5.72 -19.27
CA ASN A 65 -7.66 -4.98 -18.90
C ASN A 65 -6.85 -4.53 -20.13
N GLU A 66 -6.82 -5.30 -21.20
CA GLU A 66 -6.27 -4.88 -22.50
C GLU A 66 -7.08 -3.72 -23.09
N GLN A 67 -8.41 -3.80 -23.01
CA GLN A 67 -9.31 -2.75 -23.53
C GLN A 67 -9.20 -1.43 -22.75
N TYR A 68 -9.13 -1.49 -21.42
CA TYR A 68 -9.21 -0.30 -20.56
C TYR A 68 -7.88 0.13 -19.95
N GLY A 69 -6.87 -0.73 -19.96
CA GLY A 69 -5.54 -0.48 -19.41
C GLY A 69 -5.51 -0.31 -17.89
N ASN A 70 -6.36 -1.00 -17.13
CA ASN A 70 -6.55 -0.74 -15.69
C ASN A 70 -5.27 -1.02 -14.85
N THR A 71 -4.49 -2.04 -15.21
CA THR A 71 -3.28 -2.41 -14.47
C THR A 71 -2.27 -3.15 -15.37
N PRO A 72 -0.96 -3.05 -15.12
CA PRO A 72 0.03 -3.80 -15.91
C PRO A 72 -0.09 -5.32 -15.75
N VAL A 73 -0.46 -5.80 -14.55
CA VAL A 73 -0.62 -7.23 -14.22
C VAL A 73 -1.79 -7.42 -13.27
N LEU A 74 -2.50 -8.55 -13.38
CA LEU A 74 -3.70 -8.86 -12.59
C LEU A 74 -3.41 -9.35 -11.16
N TYR A 75 -2.51 -8.66 -10.44
CA TYR A 75 -2.10 -9.03 -9.09
C TYR A 75 -3.22 -8.92 -8.04
N GLN A 76 -4.35 -8.31 -8.39
CA GLN A 76 -5.52 -8.13 -7.52
C GLN A 76 -6.31 -9.43 -7.30
N PHE A 77 -6.04 -10.45 -8.10
CA PHE A 77 -6.60 -11.79 -7.96
C PHE A 77 -5.63 -12.72 -7.23
N ALA A 78 -6.17 -13.75 -6.59
CA ALA A 78 -5.43 -14.87 -6.01
C ALA A 78 -6.18 -16.17 -6.26
N LYS A 79 -5.50 -17.32 -6.15
CA LYS A 79 -6.12 -18.64 -6.28
C LYS A 79 -6.53 -19.21 -4.93
N ASN A 80 -7.68 -19.85 -4.86
CA ASN A 80 -8.11 -20.65 -3.71
C ASN A 80 -7.54 -22.08 -3.80
N GLU A 81 -7.85 -22.94 -2.82
CA GLU A 81 -7.38 -24.33 -2.74
C GLU A 81 -7.83 -25.19 -3.94
N GLU A 82 -8.97 -24.85 -4.55
CA GLU A 82 -9.51 -25.51 -5.75
C GLU A 82 -8.86 -25.00 -7.05
N GLY A 83 -7.96 -24.02 -6.98
CA GLY A 83 -7.30 -23.39 -8.12
C GLY A 83 -8.09 -22.26 -8.78
N LYS A 84 -9.29 -21.94 -8.29
CA LYS A 84 -10.14 -20.85 -8.80
C LYS A 84 -9.64 -19.50 -8.33
N TYR A 85 -9.77 -18.50 -9.18
CA TYR A 85 -9.42 -17.12 -8.88
C TYR A 85 -10.51 -16.42 -8.07
N TYR A 86 -10.10 -15.51 -7.20
CA TYR A 86 -11.00 -14.60 -6.48
C TYR A 86 -10.30 -13.26 -6.24
N VAL A 87 -11.08 -12.21 -5.98
CA VAL A 87 -10.55 -10.88 -5.66
C VAL A 87 -9.98 -10.89 -4.25
N LYS A 88 -8.69 -10.56 -4.09
CA LYS A 88 -7.97 -10.69 -2.81
C LYS A 88 -8.00 -9.44 -1.91
N SER A 89 -8.35 -8.28 -2.47
CA SER A 89 -8.46 -7.01 -1.71
C SER A 89 -9.56 -7.06 -0.65
N TYR A 90 -9.67 -6.10 0.26
CA TYR A 90 -10.81 -6.04 1.17
C TYR A 90 -12.05 -5.37 0.54
N TYR A 91 -13.25 -5.80 0.96
CA TYR A 91 -14.54 -5.43 0.38
C TYR A 91 -15.02 -4.01 0.74
N GLY A 92 -14.52 -3.41 1.83
CA GLY A 92 -15.13 -2.20 2.41
C GLY A 92 -15.22 -0.99 1.47
N ASN A 93 -14.23 -0.81 0.60
CA ASN A 93 -14.24 0.30 -0.37
C ASN A 93 -15.31 0.10 -1.46
N ALA A 94 -15.63 -1.15 -1.84
CA ALA A 94 -16.70 -1.46 -2.79
C ALA A 94 -18.05 -0.92 -2.33
N LEU A 95 -18.34 -1.00 -1.02
CA LEU A 95 -19.56 -0.44 -0.43
C LEU A 95 -19.65 1.09 -0.58
N MET A 96 -18.51 1.78 -0.54
CA MET A 96 -18.44 3.23 -0.75
C MET A 96 -18.61 3.61 -2.24
N TYR A 97 -18.20 2.73 -3.15
CA TYR A 97 -18.41 2.87 -4.59
C TYR A 97 -19.83 2.52 -5.02
N LEU A 98 -20.51 1.60 -4.33
CA LEU A 98 -21.79 1.00 -4.71
C LEU A 98 -22.88 1.99 -5.19
N PRO A 99 -23.20 3.10 -4.49
CA PRO A 99 -24.25 4.01 -4.97
C PRO A 99 -23.87 4.68 -6.30
N PHE A 100 -22.60 4.98 -6.52
CA PHE A 100 -22.11 5.60 -7.76
C PHE A 100 -22.00 4.58 -8.89
N PHE A 101 -21.56 3.36 -8.56
CA PHE A 101 -21.56 2.23 -9.47
C PHE A 101 -22.97 1.94 -9.99
N THR A 102 -23.95 1.88 -9.10
CA THR A 102 -25.36 1.63 -9.48
C THR A 102 -25.86 2.69 -10.45
N ALA A 103 -25.59 3.97 -10.17
CA ALA A 103 -25.96 5.06 -11.06
C ALA A 103 -25.27 4.95 -12.44
N ALA A 104 -23.98 4.60 -12.47
CA ALA A 104 -23.26 4.37 -13.73
C ALA A 104 -23.77 3.14 -14.48
N HIS A 105 -24.12 2.07 -13.78
CA HIS A 105 -24.64 0.85 -14.39
C HIS A 105 -26.00 1.09 -15.03
N LEU A 106 -26.91 1.79 -14.33
CA LEU A 106 -28.20 2.19 -14.89
C LEU A 106 -28.03 3.08 -16.14
N TYR A 107 -27.09 4.02 -16.10
CA TYR A 107 -26.79 4.87 -17.26
C TYR A 107 -26.20 4.08 -18.44
N ALA A 108 -25.21 3.22 -18.19
CA ALA A 108 -24.57 2.42 -19.23
C ALA A 108 -25.56 1.40 -19.84
N SER A 109 -26.43 0.79 -19.04
CA SER A 109 -27.44 -0.17 -19.51
C SER A 109 -28.46 0.44 -20.46
N GLY A 110 -28.71 1.74 -20.34
CA GLY A 110 -29.57 2.49 -21.27
C GLY A 110 -28.80 3.17 -22.42
N SER A 111 -27.49 2.96 -22.54
CA SER A 111 -26.63 3.63 -23.52
C SER A 111 -26.26 2.70 -24.67
N GLU A 112 -26.42 3.19 -25.91
CA GLU A 112 -25.91 2.49 -27.10
C GLU A 112 -24.39 2.70 -27.30
N ILE A 113 -23.81 3.68 -26.60
CA ILE A 113 -22.40 4.09 -26.78
C ILE A 113 -21.50 3.43 -25.73
N TYR A 114 -21.99 3.27 -24.51
CA TYR A 114 -21.18 2.79 -23.39
C TYR A 114 -21.64 1.40 -22.94
N PRO A 115 -20.80 0.36 -23.09
CA PRO A 115 -21.16 -0.97 -22.63
C PRO A 115 -21.35 -1.02 -21.11
N ALA A 116 -22.31 -1.81 -20.65
CA ALA A 116 -22.61 -2.02 -19.25
C ALA A 116 -21.74 -3.12 -18.61
N ASP A 117 -20.42 -3.02 -18.80
CA ASP A 117 -19.42 -4.03 -18.41
C ASP A 117 -18.71 -3.75 -17.06
N GLY A 118 -19.03 -2.62 -16.43
CA GLY A 118 -18.38 -2.20 -15.18
C GLY A 118 -17.09 -1.39 -15.36
N PHE A 119 -16.60 -1.15 -16.59
CA PHE A 119 -15.30 -0.50 -16.81
C PHE A 119 -15.32 0.64 -17.81
N SER A 120 -16.37 0.71 -18.64
CA SER A 120 -16.61 1.80 -19.58
C SER A 120 -16.66 3.19 -18.90
N LYS A 121 -16.63 4.26 -19.72
CA LYS A 121 -16.45 5.64 -19.23
C LYS A 121 -17.40 6.08 -18.10
N PRO A 122 -18.70 5.70 -18.08
CA PRO A 122 -19.59 5.99 -16.95
C PRO A 122 -19.06 5.47 -15.61
N TYR A 123 -18.49 4.26 -15.57
CA TYR A 123 -17.94 3.67 -14.35
C TYR A 123 -16.67 4.37 -13.87
N GLN A 124 -15.77 4.71 -14.80
CA GLN A 124 -14.57 5.51 -14.50
C GLN A 124 -14.94 6.86 -13.88
N ASN A 125 -15.96 7.53 -14.44
CA ASN A 125 -16.49 8.78 -13.91
C ASN A 125 -17.16 8.59 -12.54
N ALA A 126 -17.91 7.50 -12.33
CA ALA A 126 -18.54 7.19 -11.05
C ALA A 126 -17.51 7.06 -9.92
N VAL A 127 -16.38 6.37 -10.13
CA VAL A 127 -15.32 6.27 -9.11
C VAL A 127 -14.69 7.63 -8.82
N ARG A 128 -14.43 8.44 -9.86
CA ARG A 128 -13.92 9.81 -9.69
C ARG A 128 -14.86 10.69 -8.87
N TYR A 129 -16.15 10.70 -9.21
CA TYR A 129 -17.15 11.52 -8.50
C TYR A 129 -17.47 10.98 -7.11
N SER A 130 -17.42 9.65 -6.92
CA SER A 130 -17.50 9.02 -5.60
C SER A 130 -16.43 9.60 -4.67
N GLY A 131 -15.16 9.60 -5.10
CA GLY A 131 -14.06 10.15 -4.30
C GLY A 131 -14.26 11.62 -3.95
N MET A 132 -14.75 12.42 -4.91
CA MET A 132 -15.07 13.83 -4.71
C MET A 132 -16.18 14.05 -3.65
N VAL A 133 -17.30 13.35 -3.79
CA VAL A 133 -18.46 13.50 -2.88
C VAL A 133 -18.10 13.04 -1.48
N TRP A 134 -17.46 11.88 -1.34
CA TRP A 134 -17.04 11.37 -0.04
C TRP A 134 -15.99 12.26 0.63
N ALA A 135 -15.04 12.81 -0.13
CA ALA A 135 -14.09 13.81 0.38
C ALA A 135 -14.81 15.03 0.99
N ILE A 136 -15.80 15.59 0.29
CA ILE A 136 -16.60 16.74 0.78
C ILE A 136 -17.37 16.36 2.06
N ILE A 137 -17.98 15.17 2.09
CA ILE A 137 -18.67 14.64 3.28
C ILE A 137 -17.67 14.52 4.44
N GLY A 138 -16.45 14.04 4.19
CA GLY A 138 -15.39 13.95 5.19
C GLY A 138 -15.04 15.31 5.81
N ILE A 139 -14.84 16.34 4.98
CA ILE A 139 -14.55 17.70 5.49
C ILE A 139 -15.75 18.27 6.25
N TRP A 140 -16.98 18.00 5.81
CA TRP A 140 -18.19 18.40 6.53
C TRP A 140 -18.29 17.75 7.91
N MET A 141 -18.01 16.45 8.00
CA MET A 141 -17.98 15.72 9.26
C MET A 141 -16.86 16.21 10.18
N LEU A 142 -15.67 16.48 9.61
CA LEU A 142 -14.55 17.08 10.33
C LEU A 142 -14.94 18.43 10.95
N ARG A 143 -15.63 19.28 10.18
CA ARG A 143 -16.17 20.56 10.67
C ARG A 143 -17.11 20.35 11.86
N LYS A 144 -18.03 19.38 11.79
CA LYS A 144 -18.95 19.08 12.90
C LYS A 144 -18.21 18.65 14.17
N ILE A 145 -17.22 17.79 14.05
CA ILE A 145 -16.38 17.33 15.17
C ILE A 145 -15.62 18.50 15.80
N LEU A 146 -15.02 19.36 14.96
CA LEU A 146 -14.29 20.53 15.45
C LEU A 146 -15.21 21.55 16.13
N LEU A 147 -16.42 21.78 15.62
CA LEU A 147 -17.40 22.68 16.25
C LEU A 147 -17.88 22.20 17.63
N SER A 148 -17.80 20.89 17.92
CA SER A 148 -18.06 20.38 19.27
C SER A 148 -16.91 20.59 20.25
N LEU A 149 -15.72 21.00 19.78
CA LEU A 149 -14.53 21.21 20.60
C LEU A 149 -14.06 22.67 20.62
N PHE A 150 -14.30 23.41 19.54
CA PHE A 150 -13.73 24.74 19.32
C PHE A 150 -14.78 25.76 18.85
N PRO A 151 -14.58 27.07 19.12
CA PRO A 151 -15.42 28.12 18.56
C PRO A 151 -15.42 28.14 17.02
N PRO A 152 -16.45 28.70 16.36
CA PRO A 152 -16.56 28.72 14.89
C PRO A 152 -15.35 29.31 14.16
N ASN A 153 -14.80 30.43 14.64
CA ASN A 153 -13.63 31.06 14.02
C ASN A 153 -12.37 30.21 14.14
N THR A 154 -12.14 29.61 15.32
CA THR A 154 -11.04 28.68 15.54
C THR A 154 -11.18 27.44 14.66
N THR A 155 -12.39 26.89 14.55
CA THR A 155 -12.69 25.77 13.65
C THR A 155 -12.39 26.12 12.19
N ALA A 156 -12.74 27.33 11.75
CA ALA A 156 -12.44 27.80 10.39
C ALA A 156 -10.93 27.82 10.11
N VAL A 157 -10.14 28.36 11.04
CA VAL A 157 -8.67 28.39 10.95
C VAL A 157 -8.11 26.97 10.93
N ILE A 158 -8.57 26.09 11.83
CA ILE A 158 -8.13 24.69 11.89
C ILE A 158 -8.42 23.97 10.57
N LEU A 159 -9.65 24.06 10.05
CA LEU A 159 -10.04 23.42 8.80
C LEU A 159 -9.20 23.89 7.62
N GLY A 160 -9.04 25.21 7.48
CA GLY A 160 -8.24 25.80 6.39
C GLY A 160 -6.78 25.36 6.47
N LEU A 161 -6.16 25.53 7.63
CA LEU A 161 -4.76 25.16 7.83
C LEU A 161 -4.53 23.66 7.67
N PHE A 162 -5.39 22.82 8.25
CA PHE A 162 -5.23 21.38 8.19
C PHE A 162 -5.39 20.84 6.76
N PHE A 163 -6.31 21.40 5.97
CA PHE A 163 -6.48 21.03 4.56
C PHE A 163 -5.33 21.54 3.69
N PHE A 164 -5.04 22.86 3.73
CA PHE A 164 -4.10 23.48 2.78
C PHE A 164 -2.63 23.33 3.16
N ALA A 165 -2.28 23.21 4.45
CA ALA A 165 -0.88 23.10 4.89
C ALA A 165 -0.39 21.65 5.06
N THR A 166 -1.20 20.67 4.65
CA THR A 166 -0.84 19.24 4.70
C THR A 166 -1.19 18.55 3.37
N TYR A 167 -0.78 17.28 3.21
CA TYR A 167 -1.12 16.50 2.00
C TYR A 167 -2.58 16.17 1.81
N LEU A 168 -3.46 16.50 2.77
CA LEU A 168 -4.89 16.40 2.51
C LEU A 168 -5.26 17.18 1.24
N LEU A 169 -4.61 18.32 0.98
CA LEU A 169 -4.73 19.04 -0.28
C LEU A 169 -4.50 18.09 -1.47
N PHE A 170 -3.35 17.43 -1.56
CA PHE A 170 -3.05 16.51 -2.66
C PHE A 170 -4.06 15.36 -2.75
N PHE A 171 -4.26 14.60 -1.67
CA PHE A 171 -5.09 13.38 -1.71
C PHE A 171 -6.57 13.65 -2.01
N PHE A 172 -7.10 14.80 -1.59
CA PHE A 172 -8.51 15.12 -1.79
C PHE A 172 -8.74 15.80 -3.15
N THR A 173 -7.69 16.30 -3.81
CA THR A 173 -7.79 17.03 -5.08
C THR A 173 -7.18 16.24 -6.24
N LEU A 174 -5.85 16.26 -6.39
CA LEU A 174 -5.11 15.76 -7.53
C LEU A 174 -4.76 14.27 -7.43
N GLY A 175 -4.66 13.74 -6.21
CA GLY A 175 -4.34 12.34 -5.96
C GLY A 175 -5.46 11.40 -6.38
N GLU A 176 -5.09 10.13 -6.57
CA GLU A 176 -6.05 9.06 -6.87
C GLU A 176 -7.12 8.97 -5.77
N PRO A 177 -8.35 8.55 -6.08
CA PRO A 177 -9.34 8.15 -5.07
C PRO A 177 -8.90 6.84 -4.42
N VAL A 178 -7.78 6.90 -3.71
CA VAL A 178 -7.17 5.79 -2.98
C VAL A 178 -8.10 5.42 -1.81
N PRO A 179 -8.15 4.15 -1.36
CA PRO A 179 -8.87 3.71 -0.15
C PRO A 179 -8.70 4.61 1.08
N HIS A 180 -7.60 5.37 1.18
CA HIS A 180 -7.32 6.25 2.31
C HIS A 180 -8.34 7.38 2.48
N VAL A 181 -8.86 7.97 1.38
CA VAL A 181 -9.87 9.04 1.48
C VAL A 181 -11.19 8.49 2.02
N TYR A 182 -11.62 7.34 1.51
CA TYR A 182 -12.82 6.65 2.01
C TYR A 182 -12.66 6.27 3.48
N THR A 183 -11.51 5.68 3.83
CA THR A 183 -11.22 5.29 5.22
C THR A 183 -11.18 6.50 6.16
N PHE A 184 -10.58 7.63 5.74
CA PHE A 184 -10.62 8.89 6.47
C PHE A 184 -12.06 9.29 6.80
N VAL A 185 -12.96 9.27 5.80
CA VAL A 185 -14.36 9.66 5.95
C VAL A 185 -15.06 8.75 6.95
N VAL A 186 -14.89 7.43 6.84
CA VAL A 186 -15.51 6.47 7.77
C VAL A 186 -14.99 6.68 9.20
N ILE A 187 -13.70 6.98 9.39
CA ILE A 187 -13.15 7.33 10.72
C ILE A 187 -13.78 8.60 11.28
N THR A 188 -14.09 9.62 10.46
CA THR A 188 -14.83 10.79 10.96
C THR A 188 -16.24 10.42 11.45
N PHE A 189 -16.90 9.43 10.84
CA PHE A 189 -18.17 8.92 11.37
C PHE A 189 -17.97 8.17 12.69
N VAL A 190 -16.91 7.36 12.84
CA VAL A 190 -16.56 6.73 14.12
C VAL A 190 -16.38 7.77 15.22
N LEU A 191 -15.62 8.84 14.96
CA LEU A 191 -15.42 9.94 15.91
C LEU A 191 -16.75 10.62 16.27
N TRP A 192 -17.53 11.01 15.27
CA TRP A 192 -18.81 11.67 15.47
C TRP A 192 -19.78 10.82 16.31
N PHE A 193 -19.97 9.55 15.93
CA PHE A 193 -20.85 8.66 16.67
C PHE A 193 -20.30 8.30 18.05
N THR A 194 -18.97 8.26 18.23
CA THR A 194 -18.37 8.14 19.56
C THR A 194 -18.79 9.32 20.45
N MET A 195 -18.68 10.55 19.96
CA MET A 195 -19.11 11.74 20.71
C MET A 195 -20.60 11.70 21.05
N ARG A 196 -21.44 11.43 20.04
CA ARG A 196 -22.90 11.37 20.21
C ARG A 196 -23.36 10.22 21.11
N TRP A 197 -22.69 9.08 21.07
CA TRP A 197 -23.04 7.93 21.90
C TRP A 197 -22.74 8.15 23.38
N HIS A 198 -21.62 8.83 23.69
CA HIS A 198 -21.28 9.21 25.06
C HIS A 198 -22.16 10.35 25.61
N GLU A 199 -22.70 11.21 24.74
CA GLU A 199 -23.74 12.18 25.12
C GLU A 199 -25.11 11.51 25.32
N LYS A 200 -25.48 10.59 24.42
CA LYS A 200 -26.74 9.85 24.43
C LYS A 200 -26.58 8.50 23.73
N ALA A 201 -26.59 7.42 24.51
CA ALA A 201 -26.50 6.03 24.02
C ALA A 201 -27.82 5.53 23.38
N SER A 202 -28.28 6.22 22.34
CA SER A 202 -29.44 5.80 21.55
C SER A 202 -29.11 4.63 20.63
N VAL A 203 -30.13 3.88 20.20
CA VAL A 203 -30.00 2.81 19.19
C VAL A 203 -29.33 3.34 17.90
N PHE A 204 -29.74 4.53 17.44
CA PHE A 204 -29.17 5.16 16.25
C PHE A 204 -27.67 5.45 16.40
N ASN A 205 -27.25 6.08 17.50
CA ASN A 205 -25.84 6.39 17.75
C ASN A 205 -25.01 5.11 17.93
N SER A 206 -25.60 4.10 18.58
CA SER A 206 -24.97 2.80 18.80
C SER A 206 -24.75 2.05 17.48
N LEU A 207 -25.79 1.94 16.66
CA LEU A 207 -25.72 1.29 15.35
C LEU A 207 -24.77 2.03 14.42
N GLY A 208 -24.85 3.37 14.38
CA GLY A 208 -23.95 4.22 13.61
C GLY A 208 -22.48 4.04 14.00
N LEU A 209 -22.18 3.96 15.31
CA LEU A 209 -20.84 3.67 15.82
C LEU A 209 -20.36 2.29 15.37
N GLY A 210 -21.18 1.24 15.58
CA GLY A 210 -20.88 -0.14 15.21
C GLY A 210 -20.60 -0.31 13.72
N LEU A 211 -21.53 0.15 12.87
CA LEU A 211 -21.41 0.07 11.41
C LEU A 211 -20.18 0.82 10.90
N SER A 212 -19.91 2.03 11.42
CA SER A 212 -18.73 2.80 11.00
C SER A 212 -17.42 2.13 11.43
N MET A 213 -17.37 1.54 12.62
CA MET A 213 -16.19 0.79 13.08
C MET A 213 -15.96 -0.46 12.22
N GLY A 214 -17.02 -1.22 11.93
CA GLY A 214 -16.94 -2.41 11.11
C GLY A 214 -16.52 -2.10 9.68
N LEU A 215 -17.11 -1.06 9.08
CA LEU A 215 -16.74 -0.56 7.76
C LEU A 215 -15.28 -0.06 7.72
N THR A 216 -14.80 0.59 8.78
CA THR A 216 -13.38 1.02 8.88
C THR A 216 -12.44 -0.19 8.76
N VAL A 217 -12.72 -1.27 9.50
CA VAL A 217 -11.92 -2.50 9.45
C VAL A 217 -12.02 -3.19 8.09
N MET A 218 -13.19 -3.20 7.47
CA MET A 218 -13.36 -3.73 6.11
C MET A 218 -12.67 -2.89 5.04
N CYS A 219 -12.54 -1.58 5.21
CA CYS A 219 -11.78 -0.76 4.28
C CYS A 219 -10.28 -1.06 4.42
N ARG A 220 -9.81 -1.15 5.67
CA ARG A 220 -8.41 -1.43 6.03
C ARG A 220 -8.33 -2.06 7.42
N SER A 221 -7.92 -3.33 7.50
CA SER A 221 -7.84 -4.05 8.78
C SER A 221 -6.87 -3.43 9.79
N SER A 222 -5.83 -2.72 9.33
CA SER A 222 -4.91 -1.96 10.19
C SER A 222 -5.61 -0.87 11.01
N GLU A 223 -6.78 -0.40 10.58
CA GLU A 223 -7.53 0.67 11.25
C GLU A 223 -8.49 0.14 12.33
N ALA A 224 -8.44 -1.15 12.67
CA ALA A 224 -9.13 -1.70 13.84
C ALA A 224 -8.76 -0.96 15.15
N LEU A 225 -7.59 -0.33 15.18
CA LEU A 225 -7.14 0.56 16.26
C LEU A 225 -8.12 1.71 16.55
N VAL A 226 -8.99 2.12 15.61
CA VAL A 226 -9.99 3.17 15.85
C VAL A 226 -10.93 2.82 17.01
N ALA A 227 -11.12 1.53 17.31
CA ALA A 227 -11.91 1.04 18.44
C ALA A 227 -11.39 1.53 19.80
N LEU A 228 -10.10 1.87 19.91
CA LEU A 228 -9.52 2.42 21.13
C LEU A 228 -10.15 3.75 21.53
N ILE A 229 -10.66 4.52 20.55
CA ILE A 229 -11.25 5.83 20.78
C ILE A 229 -12.54 5.72 21.62
N PRO A 230 -13.60 5.01 21.18
CA PRO A 230 -14.80 4.86 22.00
C PRO A 230 -14.56 4.07 23.29
N VAL A 231 -13.64 3.11 23.30
CA VAL A 231 -13.33 2.31 24.50
C VAL A 231 -12.71 3.18 25.60
N LEU A 232 -11.72 3.99 25.25
CA LEU A 232 -11.00 4.86 26.20
C LEU A 232 -11.65 6.23 26.41
N TRP A 233 -12.74 6.52 25.69
CA TRP A 233 -13.45 7.80 25.81
C TRP A 233 -14.02 8.00 27.21
N GLY A 234 -13.77 9.18 27.77
CA GLY A 234 -14.23 9.60 29.09
C GLY A 234 -13.31 9.18 30.24
N ILE A 235 -12.29 8.37 29.99
CA ILE A 235 -11.40 7.85 31.04
C ILE A 235 -10.27 8.85 31.28
N THR A 236 -10.08 9.30 32.53
CA THR A 236 -9.02 10.23 32.96
C THR A 236 -8.21 9.74 34.16
N ASP A 237 -8.78 8.80 34.92
CA ASP A 237 -8.29 8.24 36.18
C ASP A 237 -9.09 6.97 36.56
N ARG A 238 -8.79 6.37 37.70
CA ARG A 238 -9.47 5.15 38.18
C ARG A 238 -10.98 5.35 38.43
N LYS A 239 -11.40 6.54 38.87
CA LYS A 239 -12.82 6.81 39.17
C LYS A 239 -13.63 6.85 37.88
N SER A 240 -13.17 7.61 36.89
CA SER A 240 -13.80 7.68 35.56
C SER A 240 -13.82 6.33 34.83
N LEU A 241 -12.85 5.44 35.06
CA LEU A 241 -12.91 4.06 34.56
C LEU A 241 -14.09 3.28 35.17
N ILE A 242 -14.31 3.42 36.48
CA ILE A 242 -15.46 2.78 37.15
C ILE A 242 -16.77 3.37 36.62
N GLU A 243 -16.84 4.69 36.43
CA GLU A 243 -18.00 5.38 35.84
C GLU A 243 -18.27 4.88 34.41
N LYS A 244 -17.22 4.69 33.60
CA LYS A 244 -17.31 4.11 32.26
C LYS A 244 -17.88 2.69 32.26
N LEU A 245 -17.42 1.84 33.17
CA LEU A 245 -17.96 0.48 33.33
C LEU A 245 -19.42 0.52 33.80
N GLY A 246 -19.77 1.43 34.71
CA GLY A 246 -21.15 1.67 35.11
C GLY A 246 -22.03 2.13 33.95
N PHE A 247 -21.55 3.08 33.14
CA PHE A 247 -22.23 3.56 31.94
C PHE A 247 -22.50 2.43 30.94
N LEU A 248 -21.52 1.55 30.70
CA LEU A 248 -21.69 0.38 29.82
C LEU A 248 -22.75 -0.58 30.37
N LYS A 249 -22.73 -0.86 31.68
CA LYS A 249 -23.74 -1.71 32.34
C LYS A 249 -25.14 -1.12 32.28
N SER A 250 -25.27 0.20 32.41
CA SER A 250 -26.56 0.90 32.30
C SER A 250 -27.06 1.00 30.85
N ASN A 251 -26.19 0.78 29.86
CA ASN A 251 -26.50 0.91 28.43
C ASN A 251 -26.15 -0.36 27.64
N LEU A 252 -26.40 -1.55 28.21
CA LEU A 252 -26.10 -2.84 27.57
C LEU A 252 -26.76 -3.01 26.21
N ILE A 253 -28.00 -2.51 26.05
CA ILE A 253 -28.70 -2.54 24.75
C ILE A 253 -27.93 -1.70 23.72
N GLY A 254 -27.50 -0.49 24.09
CA GLY A 254 -26.69 0.37 23.21
C GLY A 254 -25.35 -0.29 22.84
N ALA A 255 -24.64 -0.84 23.83
CA ALA A 255 -23.39 -1.57 23.57
C ALA A 255 -23.62 -2.80 22.66
N GLY A 256 -24.66 -3.58 22.91
CA GLY A 256 -25.03 -4.74 22.09
C GLY A 256 -25.40 -4.37 20.66
N VAL A 257 -26.13 -3.27 20.46
CA VAL A 257 -26.45 -2.74 19.11
C VAL A 257 -25.18 -2.30 18.38
N ALA A 258 -24.25 -1.64 19.06
CA ALA A 258 -22.97 -1.26 18.46
C ALA A 258 -22.13 -2.48 18.06
N ILE A 259 -22.05 -3.49 18.93
CA ILE A 259 -21.35 -4.75 18.64
C ILE A 259 -22.03 -5.46 17.46
N THR A 260 -23.37 -5.51 17.41
CA THR A 260 -24.11 -6.13 16.32
C THR A 260 -23.87 -5.41 14.99
N GLY A 261 -23.88 -4.07 14.98
CA GLY A 261 -23.54 -3.29 13.78
C GLY A 261 -22.11 -3.54 13.31
N PHE A 262 -21.15 -3.64 14.24
CA PHE A 262 -19.76 -3.99 13.90
C PHE A 262 -19.68 -5.39 13.29
N LEU A 263 -20.24 -6.40 13.96
CA LEU A 263 -20.20 -7.79 13.51
C LEU A 263 -20.95 -7.99 12.20
N PHE A 264 -22.02 -7.25 11.94
CA PHE A 264 -22.74 -7.28 10.66
C PHE A 264 -21.83 -6.91 9.48
N MET A 265 -21.03 -5.84 9.62
CA MET A 265 -20.07 -5.46 8.57
C MET A 265 -19.00 -6.55 8.39
N ILE A 266 -18.41 -7.02 9.49
CA ILE A 266 -17.42 -8.11 9.42
C ILE A 266 -18.02 -9.36 8.77
N PHE A 267 -19.27 -9.69 9.09
CA PHE A 267 -19.97 -10.82 8.51
C PHE A 267 -20.12 -10.70 6.99
N ILE A 268 -20.37 -9.51 6.44
CA ILE A 268 -20.40 -9.29 4.97
C ILE A 268 -19.05 -9.69 4.33
N GLN A 269 -17.92 -9.28 4.94
CA GLN A 269 -16.59 -9.66 4.44
C GLN A 269 -16.35 -11.18 4.52
N LEU A 270 -16.71 -11.79 5.65
CA LEU A 270 -16.52 -13.23 5.87
C LEU A 270 -17.44 -14.07 4.96
N LEU A 271 -18.65 -13.58 4.68
CA LEU A 271 -19.58 -14.23 3.76
C LEU A 271 -18.99 -14.28 2.35
N TYR A 272 -18.40 -13.18 1.87
CA TYR A 272 -17.70 -13.20 0.58
C TYR A 272 -16.59 -14.26 0.55
N TYR A 273 -15.74 -14.33 1.59
CA TYR A 273 -14.70 -15.38 1.65
C TYR A 273 -15.30 -16.77 1.63
N LYS A 274 -16.39 -17.01 2.36
CA LYS A 274 -17.05 -18.32 2.37
C LYS A 274 -17.55 -18.72 0.98
N VAL A 275 -18.12 -17.77 0.24
CA VAL A 275 -18.63 -18.01 -1.11
C VAL A 275 -17.49 -18.19 -2.12
N ALA A 276 -16.45 -17.35 -2.06
CA ALA A 276 -15.37 -17.35 -3.04
C ALA A 276 -14.29 -18.43 -2.81
N THR A 277 -14.07 -18.84 -1.55
CA THR A 277 -12.95 -19.72 -1.16
C THR A 277 -13.39 -20.98 -0.43
N GLY A 278 -14.67 -21.10 -0.07
CA GLY A 278 -15.16 -22.20 0.77
C GLY A 278 -14.83 -22.05 2.27
N SER A 279 -14.02 -21.08 2.68
CA SER A 279 -13.65 -20.80 4.07
C SER A 279 -14.07 -19.40 4.52
N PHE A 280 -14.48 -19.25 5.80
CA PHE A 280 -14.72 -17.94 6.39
C PHE A 280 -13.42 -17.19 6.72
N PHE A 281 -12.32 -17.93 6.92
CA PHE A 281 -11.02 -17.36 7.28
C PHE A 281 -10.03 -17.67 6.17
N TYR A 282 -9.62 -16.61 5.47
CA TYR A 282 -8.63 -16.69 4.42
C TYR A 282 -7.67 -15.50 4.54
N PHE A 283 -6.37 -15.74 4.38
CA PHE A 283 -5.36 -14.69 4.45
C PHE A 283 -4.92 -14.31 3.02
N PRO A 284 -5.35 -13.16 2.47
CA PRO A 284 -5.10 -12.82 1.08
C PRO A 284 -3.66 -12.34 0.78
N TYR A 285 -2.82 -12.22 1.81
CA TYR A 285 -1.44 -11.73 1.69
C TYR A 285 -0.44 -12.89 1.89
N ASP A 286 0.03 -13.51 0.81
CA ASP A 286 1.08 -14.55 0.91
C ASP A 286 2.49 -14.01 0.64
N ASN A 287 2.63 -12.72 0.28
CA ASN A 287 3.89 -12.17 -0.20
C ASN A 287 4.94 -12.07 0.93
N PRO A 288 6.01 -12.89 0.92
CA PRO A 288 7.01 -12.88 2.00
C PRO A 288 7.78 -11.56 2.11
N GLN A 289 7.81 -10.76 1.03
CA GLN A 289 8.44 -9.43 0.98
C GLN A 289 7.68 -8.35 1.76
N ALA A 290 6.37 -8.52 1.96
CA ALA A 290 5.50 -7.52 2.58
C ALA A 290 4.83 -8.09 3.83
N GLY A 291 5.15 -7.52 4.99
CA GLY A 291 4.51 -7.97 6.23
C GLY A 291 4.85 -7.11 7.44
N LEU A 292 4.20 -7.42 8.56
CA LEU A 292 4.48 -6.79 9.84
C LEU A 292 5.77 -7.35 10.45
N ASN A 293 6.67 -6.44 10.82
CA ASN A 293 7.84 -6.68 11.63
C ASN A 293 7.71 -5.89 12.94
N LEU A 294 6.96 -6.44 13.88
CA LEU A 294 6.61 -5.79 15.14
C LEU A 294 7.85 -5.50 16.03
N LEU A 295 8.90 -6.31 15.90
CA LEU A 295 10.11 -6.17 16.73
C LEU A 295 11.11 -5.16 16.16
N HIS A 296 11.06 -4.88 14.86
CA HIS A 296 11.97 -3.94 14.20
C HIS A 296 11.22 -2.89 13.36
N PRO A 297 10.40 -2.02 14.00
CA PRO A 297 9.72 -0.94 13.29
C PRO A 297 10.70 0.16 12.84
N THR A 298 10.54 0.63 11.61
CA THR A 298 11.37 1.69 10.99
C THR A 298 10.80 3.08 11.27
N PHE A 299 10.78 3.50 12.54
CA PHE A 299 10.15 4.75 12.98
C PHE A 299 10.79 6.00 12.36
N ILE A 300 12.12 6.06 12.32
CA ILE A 300 12.85 7.23 11.84
C ILE A 300 12.61 7.42 10.35
N GLU A 301 12.63 6.33 9.58
CA GLU A 301 12.34 6.31 8.16
C GLU A 301 10.89 6.70 7.88
N THR A 302 9.96 6.21 8.71
CA THR A 302 8.52 6.47 8.56
C THR A 302 8.13 7.90 8.91
N ILE A 303 8.79 8.53 9.89
CA ILE A 303 8.46 9.89 10.34
C ILE A 303 9.32 10.94 9.63
N PHE A 304 10.63 10.69 9.50
CA PHE A 304 11.64 11.66 9.05
C PHE A 304 12.42 11.22 7.81
N GLY A 305 12.13 10.04 7.24
CA GLY A 305 12.84 9.55 6.07
C GLY A 305 12.53 10.38 4.81
N PHE A 306 13.55 10.68 4.01
CA PHE A 306 13.38 11.39 2.73
C PHE A 306 12.71 10.56 1.65
N ARG A 307 12.56 9.24 1.86
CA ARG A 307 11.84 8.38 0.94
C ARG A 307 10.37 8.79 0.88
N LYS A 308 9.60 8.60 1.97
CA LYS A 308 8.21 9.05 2.13
C LYS A 308 7.82 9.34 3.58
N GLY A 309 8.74 9.88 4.36
CA GLY A 309 8.55 10.16 5.79
C GLY A 309 7.46 11.20 6.06
N TRP A 310 6.61 10.94 7.04
CA TRP A 310 5.43 11.75 7.34
C TRP A 310 5.73 13.25 7.52
N LEU A 311 6.70 13.63 8.34
CA LEU A 311 7.00 15.03 8.68
C LEU A 311 7.99 15.69 7.73
N VAL A 312 8.72 14.93 6.90
CA VAL A 312 9.49 15.53 5.78
C VAL A 312 8.55 16.18 4.79
N TYR A 313 7.49 15.44 4.52
CA TYR A 313 6.58 15.73 3.46
C TYR A 313 5.43 16.60 4.04
N SER A 314 4.91 16.33 5.25
CA SER A 314 3.84 17.12 5.89
C SER A 314 4.30 17.74 7.21
N PRO A 315 5.35 18.59 7.21
CA PRO A 315 5.95 19.15 8.42
C PRO A 315 4.96 19.90 9.32
N PHE A 316 3.94 20.54 8.75
CA PHE A 316 2.92 21.26 9.54
C PHE A 316 2.08 20.32 10.43
N ALA A 317 2.02 19.02 10.10
CA ALA A 317 1.37 18.02 10.93
C ALA A 317 2.08 17.80 12.28
N ALA A 318 3.31 18.30 12.47
CA ALA A 318 3.98 18.31 13.77
C ALA A 318 3.18 19.07 14.86
N LEU A 319 2.27 19.98 14.48
CA LEU A 319 1.33 20.60 15.41
C LEU A 319 0.38 19.59 16.06
N ALA A 320 0.11 18.44 15.41
CA ALA A 320 -0.65 17.36 16.04
C ALA A 320 0.13 16.71 17.20
N ILE A 321 1.47 16.61 17.09
CA ILE A 321 2.33 16.10 18.17
C ILE A 321 2.35 17.10 19.33
N TYR A 322 2.66 18.37 19.05
CA TYR A 322 2.64 19.43 20.08
C TYR A 322 1.26 19.55 20.74
N GLY A 323 0.21 19.41 19.93
CA GLY A 323 -1.19 19.48 20.31
C GLY A 323 -1.66 18.46 21.34
N LEU A 324 -0.93 17.36 21.53
CA LEU A 324 -1.20 16.41 22.62
C LEU A 324 -1.06 17.08 24.01
N ILE A 325 -0.19 18.08 24.15
CA ILE A 325 0.02 18.82 25.40
C ILE A 325 -1.24 19.63 25.79
N PRO A 326 -1.75 20.56 24.96
CA PRO A 326 -3.00 21.26 25.27
C PRO A 326 -4.21 20.33 25.30
N LEU A 327 -4.23 19.25 24.51
CA LEU A 327 -5.29 18.24 24.57
C LEU A 327 -5.39 17.62 25.98
N TRP A 328 -4.27 17.23 26.57
CA TRP A 328 -4.22 16.74 27.95
C TRP A 328 -4.77 17.76 28.96
N LYS A 329 -4.42 19.03 28.77
CA LYS A 329 -4.79 20.12 29.71
C LYS A 329 -6.26 20.53 29.60
N LYS A 330 -6.82 20.59 28.39
CA LYS A 330 -8.15 21.18 28.11
C LYS A 330 -9.24 20.14 27.85
N HIS A 331 -8.89 19.01 27.23
CA HIS A 331 -9.83 17.98 26.81
C HIS A 331 -9.38 16.60 27.30
N ARG A 332 -8.99 16.52 28.58
CA ARG A 332 -8.51 15.29 29.23
C ARG A 332 -9.39 14.05 28.99
N PRO A 333 -10.74 14.13 28.99
CA PRO A 333 -11.61 12.97 28.78
C PRO A 333 -11.42 12.25 27.44
N ILE A 334 -10.90 12.92 26.41
CA ILE A 334 -10.67 12.31 25.08
C ILE A 334 -9.20 11.95 24.85
N PHE A 335 -8.29 12.46 25.70
CA PHE A 335 -6.86 12.37 25.49
C PHE A 335 -6.34 10.94 25.33
N TRP A 336 -6.71 10.01 26.23
CA TRP A 336 -6.14 8.67 26.21
C TRP A 336 -6.57 7.85 24.98
N GLY A 337 -7.81 7.99 24.53
CA GLY A 337 -8.28 7.36 23.28
C GLY A 337 -7.52 7.90 22.06
N ILE A 338 -7.34 9.21 21.98
CA ILE A 338 -6.59 9.85 20.90
C ILE A 338 -5.11 9.48 20.95
N LEU A 339 -4.47 9.50 22.13
CA LEU A 339 -3.05 9.16 22.30
C LEU A 339 -2.78 7.69 21.96
N ALA A 340 -3.63 6.78 22.45
CA ALA A 340 -3.48 5.35 22.18
C ALA A 340 -3.57 5.07 20.67
N TYR A 341 -4.59 5.64 20.00
CA TYR A 341 -4.69 5.58 18.54
C TYR A 341 -3.46 6.18 17.86
N PHE A 342 -3.02 7.37 18.28
CA PHE A 342 -1.90 8.09 17.70
C PHE A 342 -0.60 7.28 17.74
N ILE A 343 -0.25 6.74 18.92
CA ILE A 343 0.99 5.96 19.12
C ILE A 343 0.91 4.63 18.38
N LEU A 344 -0.19 3.88 18.55
CA LEU A 344 -0.31 2.54 17.96
C LEU A 344 -0.45 2.59 16.44
N ASN A 345 -1.10 3.61 15.88
CA ASN A 345 -1.18 3.79 14.43
C ASN A 345 0.22 4.08 13.84
N ILE A 346 1.00 4.98 14.45
CA ILE A 346 2.40 5.22 14.03
C ILE A 346 3.23 3.94 14.15
N TYR A 347 3.07 3.18 15.24
CA TYR A 347 3.78 1.92 15.45
C TYR A 347 3.44 0.89 14.37
N VAL A 348 2.16 0.63 14.09
CA VAL A 348 1.74 -0.34 13.06
C VAL A 348 2.20 0.08 11.67
N ILE A 349 2.11 1.37 11.32
CA ILE A 349 2.63 1.87 10.05
C ILE A 349 4.14 1.67 9.97
N SER A 350 4.87 1.98 11.04
CA SER A 350 6.33 1.84 11.10
C SER A 350 6.80 0.38 11.12
N ALA A 351 5.96 -0.54 11.60
CA ALA A 351 6.27 -1.97 11.64
C ALA A 351 6.10 -2.66 10.28
N PHE A 352 5.46 -2.04 9.28
CA PHE A 352 5.19 -2.71 8.01
C PHE A 352 6.34 -2.55 7.01
N SER A 353 6.91 -3.68 6.56
CA SER A 353 8.20 -3.72 5.84
C SER A 353 8.26 -2.95 4.52
N THR A 354 7.14 -2.73 3.84
CA THR A 354 7.09 -2.01 2.55
C THR A 354 6.49 -0.60 2.64
N LEU A 355 5.93 -0.21 3.80
CA LEU A 355 5.27 1.09 3.93
C LEU A 355 6.25 2.25 4.10
N TYR A 356 7.53 2.03 4.38
CA TYR A 356 8.52 3.12 4.39
C TYR A 356 8.67 3.82 3.02
N SER A 357 8.42 3.08 1.92
CA SER A 357 8.42 3.58 0.54
C SER A 357 7.15 4.32 0.15
N TYR A 358 6.09 4.24 0.98
CA TYR A 358 4.75 4.78 0.72
C TYR A 358 4.13 5.48 1.94
N GLY A 359 4.92 5.76 2.99
CA GLY A 359 4.45 5.95 4.37
C GLY A 359 3.52 7.13 4.59
N TRP A 360 3.78 8.26 3.92
CA TRP A 360 2.90 9.43 3.94
C TRP A 360 1.44 9.16 3.53
N ARG A 361 1.18 8.17 2.65
CA ARG A 361 -0.17 7.76 2.23
C ARG A 361 -0.89 7.04 3.37
N ALA A 362 -0.16 6.21 4.12
CA ALA A 362 -0.71 5.43 5.21
C ALA A 362 -1.22 6.30 6.37
N PHE A 363 -0.73 7.53 6.51
CA PHE A 363 -1.21 8.48 7.52
C PHE A 363 -2.49 9.22 7.13
N VAL A 364 -2.88 9.24 5.85
CA VAL A 364 -4.00 10.08 5.37
C VAL A 364 -5.28 9.80 6.14
N GLN A 365 -5.63 8.53 6.41
CA GLN A 365 -6.81 8.21 7.21
C GLN A 365 -6.68 8.60 8.69
N ALA A 366 -5.47 8.52 9.26
CA ALA A 366 -5.21 8.92 10.64
C ALA A 366 -5.40 10.42 10.89
N TYR A 367 -5.36 11.24 9.84
CA TYR A 367 -5.61 12.68 9.95
C TYR A 367 -7.03 13.02 10.43
N ALA A 368 -8.00 12.11 10.26
CA ALA A 368 -9.34 12.27 10.82
C ALA A 368 -9.28 12.42 12.35
N VAL A 369 -8.33 11.72 12.99
CA VAL A 369 -8.08 11.76 14.44
C VAL A 369 -7.06 12.85 14.79
N PHE A 370 -5.98 12.99 14.00
CA PHE A 370 -4.89 13.92 14.30
C PHE A 370 -5.30 15.40 14.23
N VAL A 371 -6.40 15.72 13.53
CA VAL A 371 -6.97 17.07 13.52
C VAL A 371 -7.31 17.58 14.92
N ILE A 372 -7.66 16.69 15.86
CA ILE A 372 -8.09 17.05 17.20
C ILE A 372 -6.93 17.66 18.00
N PRO A 373 -5.80 16.96 18.22
CA PRO A 373 -4.66 17.57 18.90
C PRO A 373 -4.09 18.73 18.08
N PHE A 374 -4.03 18.64 16.74
CA PHE A 374 -3.65 19.77 15.89
C PHE A 374 -4.49 21.02 16.19
N GLY A 375 -5.81 20.86 16.34
CA GLY A 375 -6.73 21.92 16.70
C GLY A 375 -6.45 22.53 18.07
N CYS A 376 -6.12 21.70 19.07
CA CYS A 376 -5.72 22.17 20.39
C CYS A 376 -4.44 23.02 20.35
N ALA A 377 -3.46 22.65 19.52
CA ALA A 377 -2.25 23.45 19.31
C ALA A 377 -2.56 24.81 18.66
N VAL A 378 -3.36 24.81 17.59
CA VAL A 378 -3.77 26.03 16.90
C VAL A 378 -4.54 26.96 17.85
N GLU A 379 -5.52 26.43 18.59
CA GLU A 379 -6.28 27.21 19.56
C GLU A 379 -5.36 27.85 20.60
N GLU A 380 -4.41 27.10 21.18
CA GLU A 380 -3.46 27.64 22.15
C GLU A 380 -2.60 28.77 21.56
N ILE A 381 -2.19 28.68 20.29
CA ILE A 381 -1.41 29.72 19.62
C ILE A 381 -2.26 30.97 19.37
N LEU A 382 -3.53 30.81 18.99
CA LEU A 382 -4.44 31.92 18.72
C LEU A 382 -4.75 32.77 19.96
N THR A 383 -4.57 32.24 21.17
CA THR A 383 -4.72 32.99 22.43
C THR A 383 -3.44 33.74 22.86
N LYS A 384 -2.32 33.60 22.14
CA LYS A 384 -1.05 34.28 22.50
C LYS A 384 -1.02 35.75 22.05
N ARG A 385 0.07 36.47 22.39
CA ARG A 385 0.30 37.86 21.97
C ARG A 385 0.35 37.99 20.44
N MET A 386 -0.03 39.16 19.92
CA MET A 386 -0.20 39.40 18.48
C MET A 386 1.04 39.03 17.64
N TRP A 387 2.24 39.39 18.09
CA TRP A 387 3.48 39.06 17.38
C TRP A 387 3.68 37.54 17.20
N LYS A 388 3.30 36.70 18.17
CA LYS A 388 3.35 35.23 18.05
C LYS A 388 2.36 34.72 17.01
N LYS A 389 1.18 35.34 16.90
CA LYS A 389 0.21 34.97 15.85
C LYS A 389 0.68 35.41 14.47
N ILE A 390 1.35 36.56 14.36
CA ILE A 390 1.94 37.01 13.08
C ILE A 390 3.01 36.01 12.61
N ILE A 391 3.93 35.62 13.51
CA ILE A 391 4.93 34.59 13.21
C ILE A 391 4.25 33.28 12.80
N PHE A 392 3.24 32.83 13.56
CA PHE A 392 2.50 31.62 13.23
C PHE A 392 1.83 31.70 11.86
N SER A 393 1.17 32.81 11.53
CA SER A 393 0.54 33.03 10.23
C SER A 393 1.56 33.01 9.09
N ALA A 394 2.75 33.58 9.28
CA ALA A 394 3.83 33.53 8.29
C ALA A 394 4.33 32.10 8.07
N ILE A 395 4.54 31.33 9.14
CA ILE A 395 4.92 29.91 9.09
C ILE A 395 3.82 29.08 8.42
N ALA A 396 2.56 29.32 8.78
CA ALA A 396 1.42 28.62 8.21
C ALA A 396 1.29 28.90 6.70
N LEU A 397 1.43 30.16 6.28
CA LEU A 397 1.42 30.53 4.86
C LEU A 397 2.55 29.83 4.10
N PHE A 398 3.76 29.81 4.65
CA PHE A 398 4.89 29.07 4.06
C PHE A 398 4.54 27.60 3.85
N PHE A 399 3.96 26.92 4.85
CA PHE A 399 3.61 25.51 4.72
C PHE A 399 2.39 25.23 3.82
N MET A 400 1.46 26.18 3.69
CA MET A 400 0.39 26.10 2.69
C MET A 400 0.97 26.16 1.27
N VAL A 401 1.90 27.08 1.02
CA VAL A 401 2.60 27.18 -0.27
C VAL A 401 3.45 25.93 -0.52
N TYR A 402 4.18 25.46 0.50
CA TYR A 402 4.97 24.23 0.45
C TYR A 402 4.11 23.02 0.06
N SER A 403 2.97 22.83 0.73
CA SER A 403 2.03 21.74 0.45
C SER A 403 1.48 21.82 -0.98
N ALA A 404 1.11 23.01 -1.45
CA ALA A 404 0.65 23.22 -2.82
C ALA A 404 1.73 22.89 -3.86
N ILE A 405 2.98 23.34 -3.63
CA ILE A 405 4.11 23.00 -4.50
C ILE A 405 4.36 21.49 -4.50
N GLN A 406 4.27 20.82 -3.36
CA GLN A 406 4.45 19.37 -3.33
C GLN A 406 3.31 18.60 -4.01
N ALA A 407 2.07 19.05 -3.87
CA ALA A 407 0.95 18.48 -4.61
C ALA A 407 1.20 18.56 -6.12
N TYR A 408 1.74 19.69 -6.60
CA TYR A 408 2.20 19.85 -7.97
C TYR A 408 3.37 18.89 -8.28
N GLN A 409 4.42 18.86 -7.46
CA GLN A 409 5.60 18.02 -7.68
C GLN A 409 5.25 16.52 -7.77
N VAL A 410 4.29 16.03 -7.00
CA VAL A 410 3.81 14.65 -7.09
C VAL A 410 3.05 14.43 -8.39
N SER A 411 2.14 15.35 -8.74
CA SER A 411 1.31 15.24 -9.95
C SER A 411 2.15 15.24 -11.24
N TYR A 412 3.31 15.89 -11.24
CA TYR A 412 4.25 15.94 -12.37
C TYR A 412 5.45 14.99 -12.22
N GLY A 413 5.44 14.10 -11.22
CA GLY A 413 6.50 13.10 -11.04
C GLY A 413 7.88 13.66 -10.63
N ILE A 414 7.96 14.92 -10.21
CA ILE A 414 9.19 15.50 -9.63
C ILE A 414 9.47 14.82 -8.30
N ILE A 415 8.44 14.67 -7.45
CA ILE A 415 8.52 13.75 -6.31
C ILE A 415 8.15 12.36 -6.85
N ASP A 416 9.16 11.51 -7.02
CA ASP A 416 8.99 10.13 -7.50
C ASP A 416 8.11 9.31 -6.56
N GLY A 417 7.30 8.39 -7.09
CA GLY A 417 6.33 7.61 -6.34
C GLY A 417 6.92 6.73 -5.23
N SER A 418 8.14 6.20 -5.42
CA SER A 418 8.72 5.22 -4.50
C SER A 418 10.25 5.31 -4.35
N ARG A 419 10.97 6.08 -5.16
CA ARG A 419 12.44 6.03 -5.28
C ARG A 419 13.17 7.24 -4.68
N MET A 420 12.46 8.10 -3.96
CA MET A 420 13.03 9.32 -3.39
C MET A 420 14.20 9.04 -2.43
N THR A 421 15.23 9.88 -2.49
CA THR A 421 16.37 9.89 -1.56
C THR A 421 16.58 11.28 -0.97
N GLY A 422 17.38 11.40 0.10
CA GLY A 422 17.73 12.70 0.67
C GLY A 422 18.54 13.59 -0.29
N LYS A 423 19.42 12.99 -1.12
CA LYS A 423 20.19 13.73 -2.13
C LYS A 423 19.26 14.31 -3.20
N TYR A 424 18.36 13.48 -3.72
CA TYR A 424 17.39 13.90 -4.74
C TYR A 424 16.43 14.97 -4.19
N PHE A 425 15.85 14.74 -3.00
CA PHE A 425 14.93 15.68 -2.34
C PHE A 425 15.55 17.08 -2.20
N ARG A 426 16.81 17.17 -1.79
CA ARG A 426 17.52 18.47 -1.69
C ARG A 426 17.70 19.14 -3.05
N LYS A 427 18.06 18.37 -4.09
CA LYS A 427 18.24 18.91 -5.45
C LYS A 427 16.94 19.37 -6.10
N THR A 428 15.80 18.79 -5.72
CA THR A 428 14.48 19.14 -6.26
C THR A 428 13.62 19.93 -5.27
N PHE A 429 14.22 20.50 -4.21
CA PHE A 429 13.47 21.21 -3.18
C PHE A 429 12.72 22.41 -3.78
N LEU A 430 11.39 22.43 -3.65
CA LEU A 430 10.49 23.45 -4.23
C LEU A 430 10.58 23.63 -5.76
N GLN A 431 11.21 22.69 -6.46
CA GLN A 431 11.34 22.73 -7.91
C GLN A 431 9.98 22.53 -8.59
N VAL A 432 9.66 23.38 -9.57
CA VAL A 432 8.42 23.31 -10.38
C VAL A 432 8.66 22.95 -11.84
N LYS A 433 9.92 22.84 -12.27
CA LYS A 433 10.28 22.33 -13.60
C LYS A 433 10.52 20.81 -13.53
N PRO A 434 10.27 20.05 -14.61
CA PRO A 434 10.60 18.63 -14.65
C PRO A 434 12.06 18.36 -14.21
N ALA A 435 12.29 17.27 -13.48
CA ALA A 435 13.63 16.88 -13.05
C ALA A 435 14.50 16.47 -14.24
N SER A 436 15.75 16.94 -14.28
CA SER A 436 16.72 16.56 -15.32
C SER A 436 17.17 15.10 -15.14
N GLU A 437 17.69 14.49 -16.19
CA GLU A 437 18.24 13.13 -16.12
C GLU A 437 19.41 13.03 -15.12
N GLU A 438 20.23 14.08 -14.99
CA GLU A 438 21.28 14.15 -13.98
C GLU A 438 20.70 14.14 -12.54
N GLN A 439 19.60 14.86 -12.31
CA GLN A 439 18.93 14.82 -11.01
C GLN A 439 18.38 13.41 -10.74
N LYS A 440 17.75 12.77 -11.73
CA LYS A 440 17.17 11.42 -11.58
C LYS A 440 18.19 10.35 -11.19
N LYS A 441 19.49 10.55 -11.48
CA LYS A 441 20.58 9.66 -10.99
C LYS A 441 20.68 9.58 -9.46
N TYR A 442 20.13 10.56 -8.73
CA TYR A 442 20.08 10.54 -7.26
C TYR A 442 18.87 9.79 -6.70
N LEU A 443 17.94 9.31 -7.53
CA LEU A 443 16.87 8.41 -7.09
C LEU A 443 17.45 7.03 -6.81
N LEU A 444 16.76 6.25 -5.98
CA LEU A 444 17.04 4.81 -5.85
C LEU A 444 16.93 4.13 -7.21
N ILE A 445 17.62 3.01 -7.42
CA ILE A 445 17.49 2.26 -8.67
C ILE A 445 16.03 1.87 -8.95
N LYS A 446 15.63 1.94 -10.21
CA LYS A 446 14.31 1.48 -10.62
C LYS A 446 14.30 -0.05 -10.61
N ARG A 447 13.57 -0.65 -9.68
CA ARG A 447 13.34 -2.10 -9.66
C ARG A 447 12.10 -2.39 -10.51
N SER A 448 12.24 -3.34 -11.43
CA SER A 448 11.15 -3.73 -12.32
C SER A 448 10.10 -4.54 -11.56
N GLU A 449 8.82 -4.23 -11.74
CA GLU A 449 7.72 -5.04 -11.20
C GLU A 449 7.39 -6.22 -12.13
N ILE A 450 7.80 -6.16 -13.40
CA ILE A 450 7.67 -7.24 -14.38
C ILE A 450 8.84 -8.22 -14.26
N ASP A 451 8.65 -9.44 -14.78
CA ASP A 451 9.66 -10.51 -14.68
C ASP A 451 10.91 -10.26 -15.54
N LYS A 452 10.84 -9.32 -16.47
CA LYS A 452 11.97 -8.98 -17.34
C LYS A 452 12.76 -7.81 -16.76
N GLU A 453 13.95 -8.13 -16.27
CA GLU A 453 14.99 -7.17 -15.91
C GLU A 453 16.04 -7.15 -17.01
N VAL A 454 16.52 -5.95 -17.37
CA VAL A 454 17.57 -5.77 -18.36
C VAL A 454 18.71 -5.06 -17.66
N PHE A 455 19.90 -5.66 -17.69
CA PHE A 455 21.10 -5.07 -17.12
C PHE A 455 21.88 -4.36 -18.23
N ASP A 456 21.52 -3.11 -18.49
CA ASP A 456 22.03 -2.31 -19.62
C ASP A 456 23.11 -1.29 -19.25
N ASN A 457 23.42 -1.14 -17.95
CA ASN A 457 24.36 -0.15 -17.43
C ASN A 457 25.50 -0.79 -16.61
N GLU A 458 26.09 -1.89 -17.10
CA GLU A 458 27.17 -2.61 -16.43
C GLU A 458 28.38 -1.72 -16.09
N GLU A 459 28.63 -0.68 -16.88
CA GLU A 459 29.71 0.28 -16.68
C GLU A 459 29.61 1.07 -15.36
N ASP A 460 28.42 1.16 -14.77
CA ASP A 460 28.19 1.81 -13.47
C ASP A 460 28.56 0.91 -12.27
N TYR A 461 28.96 -0.34 -12.52
CA TYR A 461 29.18 -1.34 -11.48
C TYR A 461 30.60 -1.93 -11.47
N THR A 462 31.01 -2.39 -10.30
CA THR A 462 32.23 -3.18 -10.11
C THR A 462 31.86 -4.65 -10.04
N LYS A 463 32.39 -5.43 -10.99
CA LYS A 463 32.19 -6.88 -11.06
C LYS A 463 33.01 -7.61 -10.00
N ARG A 464 32.38 -8.55 -9.30
CA ARG A 464 32.99 -9.44 -8.31
C ARG A 464 32.50 -10.88 -8.50
N PHE A 465 33.41 -11.83 -8.39
CA PHE A 465 33.08 -13.25 -8.48
C PHE A 465 32.48 -13.76 -7.16
N LEU A 466 31.36 -14.49 -7.21
CA LEU A 466 30.72 -15.06 -6.01
C LEU A 466 30.96 -16.56 -5.85
N ALA A 467 30.63 -17.35 -6.88
CA ALA A 467 30.70 -18.81 -6.79
C ALA A 467 30.81 -19.47 -8.18
N HIS A 468 31.50 -20.62 -8.20
CA HIS A 468 31.54 -21.58 -9.31
C HIS A 468 31.09 -22.92 -8.76
N TYR A 469 30.11 -23.55 -9.39
CA TYR A 469 29.82 -24.97 -9.21
C TYR A 469 30.14 -25.66 -10.53
N ASP A 470 31.35 -26.22 -10.59
CA ASP A 470 31.89 -27.02 -11.69
C ASP A 470 31.47 -28.50 -11.61
N PHE A 471 30.76 -28.88 -10.53
CA PHE A 471 30.32 -30.24 -10.26
C PHE A 471 31.43 -31.30 -10.19
N GLU A 472 32.68 -30.89 -9.97
CA GLU A 472 33.82 -31.82 -9.82
C GLU A 472 33.84 -32.53 -8.46
N SER A 473 33.18 -31.94 -7.47
CA SER A 473 33.04 -32.50 -6.12
C SER A 473 31.76 -33.33 -6.00
N VAL A 474 31.89 -34.63 -6.26
CA VAL A 474 30.78 -35.60 -6.19
C VAL A 474 30.22 -35.70 -4.78
N GLU A 475 28.92 -35.48 -4.63
CA GLU A 475 28.18 -35.68 -3.37
C GLU A 475 27.94 -37.17 -3.15
N LYS A 476 28.37 -37.71 -2.00
CA LYS A 476 28.38 -39.17 -1.71
C LYS A 476 27.01 -39.84 -1.85
N ASP A 477 25.96 -39.10 -1.57
CA ASP A 477 24.55 -39.50 -1.62
C ASP A 477 23.91 -39.27 -3.00
N LYS A 478 24.65 -38.69 -3.95
CA LYS A 478 24.19 -38.38 -5.32
C LYS A 478 25.15 -38.87 -6.41
N GLU A 479 26.08 -39.78 -6.11
CA GLU A 479 27.08 -40.28 -7.08
C GLU A 479 26.45 -40.74 -8.41
N ALA A 480 25.28 -41.39 -8.36
CA ALA A 480 24.54 -41.86 -9.54
C ALA A 480 24.08 -40.74 -10.49
N PHE A 481 24.10 -39.49 -10.04
CA PHE A 481 23.70 -38.31 -10.80
C PHE A 481 24.89 -37.52 -11.35
N TYR A 482 26.13 -37.99 -11.19
CA TYR A 482 27.30 -37.37 -11.83
C TYR A 482 27.70 -38.18 -13.06
N ASP A 483 27.79 -37.53 -14.22
CA ASP A 483 28.04 -38.16 -15.51
C ASP A 483 29.46 -37.84 -16.00
N THR A 484 30.15 -38.86 -16.52
CA THR A 484 31.54 -38.75 -17.02
C THR A 484 31.63 -38.82 -18.55
N ALA A 485 30.51 -38.92 -19.26
CA ALA A 485 30.45 -39.03 -20.72
C ALA A 485 29.95 -37.74 -21.36
N ILE A 486 28.92 -37.11 -20.79
CA ILE A 486 28.38 -35.82 -21.23
C ILE A 486 28.90 -34.75 -20.28
N ILE A 487 30.03 -34.12 -20.61
CA ILE A 487 30.72 -33.13 -19.78
C ILE A 487 30.91 -31.84 -20.58
N HIS A 488 30.78 -30.67 -19.95
CA HIS A 488 31.14 -29.39 -20.57
C HIS A 488 32.58 -29.04 -20.25
N SER A 489 32.96 -29.08 -18.97
CA SER A 489 34.34 -28.89 -18.51
C SER A 489 34.69 -29.81 -17.34
N GLY A 490 35.99 -30.05 -17.10
CA GLY A 490 36.41 -30.94 -16.02
C GLY A 490 36.22 -32.43 -16.32
N LYS A 491 35.70 -33.18 -15.34
CA LYS A 491 35.51 -34.64 -15.36
C LYS A 491 34.07 -35.07 -15.14
N TYR A 492 33.24 -34.22 -14.54
CA TYR A 492 31.86 -34.57 -14.20
C TYR A 492 30.89 -33.47 -14.61
N SER A 493 29.71 -33.86 -15.07
CA SER A 493 28.54 -32.98 -15.10
C SER A 493 27.45 -33.52 -14.18
N LEU A 494 26.52 -32.67 -13.76
CA LEU A 494 25.38 -33.09 -12.96
C LEU A 494 24.20 -33.46 -13.87
N LYS A 495 23.78 -34.71 -13.79
CA LYS A 495 22.56 -35.25 -14.41
C LYS A 495 21.34 -34.95 -13.52
N MET A 496 20.46 -34.12 -14.03
CA MET A 496 19.14 -33.83 -13.47
C MET A 496 18.09 -34.76 -14.06
N THR A 497 17.23 -35.29 -13.18
CA THR A 497 16.18 -36.29 -13.46
C THR A 497 14.99 -36.05 -12.50
N PRO A 498 13.83 -36.71 -12.67
CA PRO A 498 12.75 -36.67 -11.67
C PRO A 498 13.19 -37.05 -10.25
N GLU A 499 14.25 -37.84 -10.08
CA GLU A 499 14.82 -38.23 -8.79
C GLU A 499 15.88 -37.23 -8.27
N ASN A 500 16.42 -36.35 -9.11
CA ASN A 500 17.38 -35.31 -8.77
C ASN A 500 17.01 -33.98 -9.44
N ILE A 501 15.97 -33.36 -8.92
CA ILE A 501 15.32 -32.18 -9.50
C ILE A 501 16.02 -30.85 -9.21
N TYR A 502 17.00 -30.80 -8.31
CA TYR A 502 17.70 -29.57 -7.94
C TYR A 502 19.21 -29.72 -8.08
N SER A 503 19.85 -28.74 -8.70
CA SER A 503 21.30 -28.63 -8.64
C SER A 503 21.75 -28.08 -7.29
N LYS A 504 23.01 -28.34 -6.94
CA LYS A 504 23.71 -27.51 -5.98
C LYS A 504 23.73 -26.06 -6.50
N GLY A 505 23.69 -25.11 -5.58
CA GLY A 505 23.56 -23.70 -5.93
C GLY A 505 23.99 -22.77 -4.80
N LEU A 506 24.03 -21.48 -5.09
CA LEU A 506 24.41 -20.46 -4.12
C LEU A 506 23.29 -20.25 -3.10
N ARG A 507 23.70 -20.16 -1.84
CA ARG A 507 22.87 -19.66 -0.74
C ARG A 507 23.67 -18.62 0.04
N MET A 508 23.30 -17.35 -0.04
CA MET A 508 24.08 -16.24 0.54
C MET A 508 23.14 -15.20 1.15
N ARG A 509 23.44 -14.70 2.35
CA ARG A 509 22.64 -13.62 2.95
C ARG A 509 22.95 -12.29 2.28
N TYR A 510 21.97 -11.38 2.23
CA TYR A 510 22.15 -10.05 1.64
C TYR A 510 23.35 -9.29 2.21
N LYS A 511 23.55 -9.32 3.54
CA LYS A 511 24.71 -8.68 4.19
C LYS A 511 26.06 -9.24 3.77
N ASP A 512 26.10 -10.50 3.33
CA ASP A 512 27.32 -11.17 2.88
C ASP A 512 27.50 -10.96 1.35
N LEU A 513 26.45 -10.46 0.68
CA LEU A 513 26.40 -10.19 -0.76
C LEU A 513 26.83 -8.76 -1.09
N THR A 514 26.33 -7.73 -0.41
CA THR A 514 26.68 -6.33 -0.70
C THR A 514 26.41 -5.42 0.50
N ASP A 515 27.21 -4.35 0.62
CA ASP A 515 26.95 -3.27 1.57
C ASP A 515 26.06 -2.16 0.99
N ASN A 516 25.81 -2.18 -0.33
CA ASN A 516 24.99 -1.21 -1.05
C ASN A 516 23.48 -1.50 -0.91
N ASP A 517 22.64 -0.55 -1.33
CA ASP A 517 21.17 -0.72 -1.33
C ASP A 517 20.69 -1.71 -2.41
N HIS A 518 21.54 -2.03 -3.38
CA HIS A 518 21.31 -3.05 -4.39
C HIS A 518 22.61 -3.64 -4.94
N ALA A 519 22.48 -4.76 -5.64
CA ALA A 519 23.50 -5.33 -6.52
C ALA A 519 22.81 -6.04 -7.68
N TRP A 520 23.50 -6.14 -8.81
CA TRP A 520 23.09 -7.04 -9.90
C TRP A 520 23.78 -8.39 -9.73
N ILE A 521 23.04 -9.45 -10.02
CA ILE A 521 23.50 -10.83 -9.99
C ILE A 521 23.37 -11.39 -11.39
N ARG A 522 24.50 -11.78 -11.98
CA ARG A 522 24.53 -12.53 -13.23
C ARG A 522 24.81 -13.99 -12.91
N SER A 523 23.86 -14.84 -13.24
CA SER A 523 23.98 -16.28 -13.08
C SER A 523 24.04 -16.89 -14.47
N SER A 524 25.06 -17.71 -14.74
CA SER A 524 25.17 -18.45 -16.00
C SER A 524 25.46 -19.92 -15.76
N VAL A 525 24.89 -20.80 -16.56
CA VAL A 525 25.07 -22.24 -16.44
C VAL A 525 25.07 -22.86 -17.84
N TRP A 526 25.85 -23.92 -18.02
CA TRP A 526 25.80 -24.72 -19.23
C TRP A 526 24.82 -25.86 -19.05
N VAL A 527 23.96 -26.07 -20.04
CA VAL A 527 22.93 -27.11 -20.02
C VAL A 527 22.99 -27.93 -21.30
N TYR A 528 22.83 -29.25 -21.16
CA TYR A 528 22.76 -30.19 -22.28
C TYR A 528 21.46 -30.97 -22.18
N PRO A 529 20.43 -30.56 -22.93
CA PRO A 529 19.20 -31.32 -23.01
C PRO A 529 19.34 -32.47 -24.00
N THR A 530 18.88 -33.67 -23.62
CA THR A 530 18.98 -34.85 -24.50
C THR A 530 17.89 -34.93 -25.57
N GLU A 531 16.79 -34.19 -25.38
CA GLU A 531 15.62 -34.17 -26.26
C GLU A 531 15.05 -32.74 -26.31
N ASP A 532 14.03 -32.51 -27.15
CA ASP A 532 13.33 -31.23 -27.18
C ASP A 532 12.66 -30.98 -25.80
N VAL A 533 13.16 -29.99 -25.08
CA VAL A 533 12.76 -29.74 -23.69
C VAL A 533 11.41 -29.04 -23.70
N ASN A 534 10.41 -29.62 -23.04
CA ASN A 534 9.12 -28.96 -22.92
C ASN A 534 9.24 -27.68 -22.06
N ILE A 535 8.33 -26.74 -22.31
CA ILE A 535 8.33 -25.34 -21.89
C ILE A 535 8.61 -25.11 -20.38
N ASP A 536 8.25 -26.08 -19.54
CA ASP A 536 8.26 -25.95 -18.08
C ASP A 536 9.25 -26.87 -17.34
N ASP A 537 10.03 -27.66 -18.09
CA ASP A 537 10.78 -28.77 -17.54
C ASP A 537 12.08 -28.35 -16.86
N ALA A 538 12.65 -27.19 -17.17
CA ALA A 538 13.94 -26.78 -16.63
C ALA A 538 14.07 -25.25 -16.56
N VAL A 539 14.47 -24.75 -15.39
CA VAL A 539 14.62 -23.32 -15.14
C VAL A 539 15.88 -23.01 -14.33
N LEU A 540 16.59 -21.94 -14.69
CA LEU A 540 17.59 -21.32 -13.82
C LEU A 540 16.87 -20.33 -12.92
N VAL A 541 16.94 -20.57 -11.61
CA VAL A 541 16.22 -19.81 -10.58
C VAL A 541 17.16 -18.81 -9.92
N CYS A 542 16.69 -17.58 -9.74
CA CYS A 542 17.26 -16.59 -8.83
C CYS A 542 16.14 -16.00 -7.97
N THR A 543 16.26 -16.10 -6.64
CA THR A 543 15.20 -15.63 -5.72
C THR A 543 15.77 -15.24 -4.36
N PHE A 544 15.05 -14.42 -3.60
CA PHE A 544 15.31 -14.20 -2.19
C PHE A 544 14.32 -14.95 -1.32
N GLU A 545 14.75 -15.35 -0.13
CA GLU A 545 13.88 -15.95 0.89
C GLU A 545 13.86 -15.14 2.18
N HIS A 546 12.66 -15.05 2.76
CA HIS A 546 12.40 -14.50 4.07
C HIS A 546 11.48 -15.47 4.84
N ASP A 547 11.90 -15.92 6.03
CA ASP A 547 11.18 -16.89 6.87
C ASP A 547 10.70 -18.15 6.13
N GLY A 548 11.50 -18.62 5.17
CA GLY A 548 11.20 -19.81 4.35
C GLY A 548 10.32 -19.56 3.13
N GLY A 549 9.73 -18.37 2.99
CA GLY A 549 8.97 -17.97 1.80
C GLY A 549 9.87 -17.28 0.76
N SER A 550 9.77 -17.70 -0.51
CA SER A 550 10.47 -17.05 -1.63
C SER A 550 9.74 -15.79 -2.09
N TYR A 551 10.50 -14.75 -2.43
CA TYR A 551 9.99 -13.52 -3.01
C TYR A 551 10.95 -12.96 -4.04
N LYS A 552 10.43 -12.09 -4.92
CA LYS A 552 11.10 -11.69 -6.17
C LYS A 552 11.66 -12.92 -6.90
N TYR A 553 10.82 -13.93 -7.09
CA TYR A 553 11.19 -15.15 -7.79
C TYR A 553 11.35 -14.82 -9.27
N ARG A 554 12.54 -15.07 -9.81
CA ARG A 554 12.85 -14.84 -11.22
C ARG A 554 13.47 -16.10 -11.79
N VAL A 555 13.03 -16.44 -13.00
CA VAL A 555 13.49 -17.61 -13.71
C VAL A 555 13.75 -17.28 -15.16
N ILE A 556 14.69 -18.02 -15.74
CA ILE A 556 14.77 -18.15 -17.19
C ILE A 556 14.50 -19.62 -17.54
N HIS A 557 13.53 -19.82 -18.43
CA HIS A 557 13.16 -21.14 -18.91
C HIS A 557 14.07 -21.53 -20.06
N LEU A 558 14.45 -22.81 -20.14
CA LEU A 558 15.33 -23.30 -21.20
C LEU A 558 14.72 -23.17 -22.60
N ASN A 559 13.40 -23.20 -22.71
CA ASN A 559 12.70 -23.07 -23.97
C ASN A 559 12.49 -21.60 -24.41
N ASP A 560 13.01 -20.63 -23.64
CA ASP A 560 12.89 -19.22 -24.02
C ASP A 560 13.51 -19.04 -25.40
N GLN A 561 12.70 -18.59 -26.37
CA GLN A 561 13.11 -18.48 -27.77
C GLN A 561 14.38 -17.64 -27.96
N ARG A 562 14.70 -16.75 -27.01
CA ARG A 562 15.91 -15.92 -27.02
C ARG A 562 17.19 -16.71 -26.76
N LEU A 563 17.08 -17.87 -26.10
CA LEU A 563 18.23 -18.73 -25.79
C LEU A 563 18.61 -19.64 -26.97
N ASN A 564 17.66 -19.96 -27.86
CA ASN A 564 17.85 -20.87 -28.99
C ASN A 564 18.54 -22.18 -28.57
N VAL A 565 18.02 -22.82 -27.52
CA VAL A 565 18.60 -24.06 -26.97
C VAL A 565 18.47 -25.20 -27.98
N ILE A 566 19.60 -25.81 -28.33
CA ILE A 566 19.68 -26.91 -29.28
C ILE A 566 19.83 -28.23 -28.51
N PRO A 567 18.92 -29.22 -28.69
CA PRO A 567 19.06 -30.54 -28.13
C PRO A 567 20.37 -31.23 -28.55
N ASN A 568 20.91 -32.04 -27.65
CA ASN A 568 22.16 -32.78 -27.81
C ASN A 568 23.40 -31.89 -28.01
N GLN A 569 23.34 -30.64 -27.53
CA GLN A 569 24.46 -29.71 -27.49
C GLN A 569 24.53 -28.98 -26.15
N TRP A 570 25.71 -28.49 -25.79
CA TRP A 570 25.87 -27.61 -24.64
C TRP A 570 25.41 -26.21 -25.00
N ASN A 571 24.46 -25.70 -24.22
CA ASN A 571 23.88 -24.37 -24.40
C ASN A 571 24.14 -23.54 -23.14
N LYS A 572 24.54 -22.28 -23.32
CA LYS A 572 24.76 -21.38 -22.19
C LYS A 572 23.49 -20.60 -21.87
N VAL A 573 22.99 -20.77 -20.66
CA VAL A 573 21.84 -20.04 -20.14
C VAL A 573 22.34 -18.94 -19.19
N THR A 574 21.81 -17.73 -19.31
CA THR A 574 22.19 -16.60 -18.44
C THR A 574 20.95 -15.87 -17.93
N LEU A 575 20.95 -15.54 -16.65
CA LEU A 575 19.92 -14.76 -15.97
C LEU A 575 20.56 -13.58 -15.25
N ASP A 576 20.12 -12.38 -15.59
CA ASP A 576 20.41 -11.16 -14.84
C ASP A 576 19.29 -10.88 -13.84
N TYR A 577 19.69 -10.51 -12.63
CA TYR A 577 18.78 -10.32 -11.51
C TYR A 577 19.23 -9.13 -10.66
N LEU A 578 18.40 -8.10 -10.57
CA LEU A 578 18.62 -7.00 -9.64
C LEU A 578 18.15 -7.43 -8.26
N THR A 579 18.88 -7.15 -7.19
CA THR A 579 18.40 -7.50 -5.86
C THR A 579 17.11 -6.73 -5.48
N PRO A 580 16.17 -7.39 -4.75
CA PRO A 580 15.01 -6.70 -4.20
C PRO A 580 15.44 -5.73 -3.10
N GLU A 581 14.52 -4.88 -2.69
CA GLU A 581 14.60 -4.32 -1.34
C GLU A 581 14.29 -5.44 -0.36
N VAL A 582 15.34 -5.93 0.31
CA VAL A 582 15.23 -7.01 1.29
C VAL A 582 14.50 -6.52 2.54
N ARG A 583 13.67 -7.38 3.15
CA ARG A 583 13.04 -7.07 4.44
C ARG A 583 14.10 -6.98 5.53
N THR A 584 15.09 -7.85 5.47
CA THR A 584 16.21 -7.86 6.40
C THR A 584 17.51 -8.14 5.66
N LYS A 585 18.64 -7.65 6.17
CA LYS A 585 19.95 -8.02 5.61
C LYS A 585 20.31 -9.51 5.81
N ASN A 586 19.50 -10.26 6.56
CA ASN A 586 19.65 -11.71 6.72
C ASN A 586 18.86 -12.51 5.68
N ASP A 587 18.03 -11.84 4.86
CA ASP A 587 17.30 -12.51 3.77
C ASP A 587 18.30 -13.14 2.80
N VAL A 588 17.94 -14.30 2.28
CA VAL A 588 18.89 -15.21 1.62
C VAL A 588 18.65 -15.23 0.12
N LEU A 589 19.65 -14.83 -0.65
CA LEU A 589 19.73 -15.10 -2.09
C LEU A 589 19.93 -16.60 -2.32
N LYS A 590 19.11 -17.17 -3.20
CA LYS A 590 19.26 -18.52 -3.75
C LYS A 590 19.40 -18.47 -5.26
N VAL A 591 20.38 -19.19 -5.78
CA VAL A 591 20.59 -19.39 -7.23
C VAL A 591 20.85 -20.86 -7.50
N TYR A 592 20.02 -21.52 -8.31
CA TYR A 592 20.13 -22.94 -8.60
C TYR A 592 19.35 -23.33 -9.88
N MET A 593 19.64 -24.51 -10.43
CA MET A 593 18.82 -25.13 -11.47
C MET A 593 17.70 -25.96 -10.85
N TRP A 594 16.49 -25.82 -11.39
CA TRP A 594 15.34 -26.64 -11.05
C TRP A 594 14.82 -27.37 -12.28
N TYR A 595 14.67 -28.69 -12.16
CA TYR A 595 14.18 -29.58 -13.20
C TYR A 595 12.86 -30.22 -12.78
N ARG A 596 11.86 -30.19 -13.66
CA ARG A 596 10.53 -30.77 -13.51
C ARG A 596 10.16 -31.69 -14.67
N GLY A 597 11.07 -31.88 -15.63
CA GLY A 597 10.84 -32.74 -16.78
C GLY A 597 10.94 -34.22 -16.43
N THR A 598 10.57 -35.05 -17.40
CA THR A 598 10.57 -36.52 -17.28
C THR A 598 11.83 -37.18 -17.83
N LYS A 599 12.71 -36.39 -18.45
CA LYS A 599 13.89 -36.83 -19.19
C LYS A 599 15.17 -36.50 -18.43
N SER A 600 16.32 -36.69 -19.07
CA SER A 600 17.61 -36.30 -18.50
C SER A 600 18.02 -34.93 -19.02
N LEU A 601 18.52 -34.09 -18.11
CA LEU A 601 19.16 -32.82 -18.43
C LEU A 601 20.52 -32.81 -17.73
N TYR A 602 21.58 -32.51 -18.46
CA TYR A 602 22.89 -32.35 -17.83
C TYR A 602 23.18 -30.88 -17.62
N VAL A 603 23.73 -30.54 -16.46
CA VAL A 603 24.11 -29.18 -16.11
C VAL A 603 25.55 -29.15 -15.65
N ASP A 604 26.25 -28.10 -16.06
CA ASP A 604 27.67 -27.92 -15.75
C ASP A 604 27.98 -26.42 -15.62
N ASP A 605 29.07 -26.09 -14.93
CA ASP A 605 29.64 -24.74 -14.85
C ASP A 605 28.62 -23.66 -14.43
N LEU A 606 27.89 -23.87 -13.33
CA LEU A 606 27.05 -22.83 -12.74
C LEU A 606 27.93 -21.75 -12.11
N LYS A 607 28.02 -20.61 -12.80
CA LYS A 607 28.82 -19.45 -12.44
C LYS A 607 27.94 -18.30 -11.98
N ILE A 608 28.30 -17.67 -10.87
CA ILE A 608 27.53 -16.57 -10.28
C ILE A 608 28.45 -15.38 -10.01
N GLU A 609 28.07 -14.23 -10.53
CA GLU A 609 28.82 -12.97 -10.48
C GLU A 609 27.94 -11.88 -9.87
N CYS A 610 28.54 -11.05 -9.01
CA CYS A 610 27.93 -9.88 -8.39
C CYS A 610 28.45 -8.62 -9.05
N PHE A 611 27.60 -7.62 -9.20
CA PHE A 611 27.94 -6.31 -9.71
C PHE A 611 27.47 -5.29 -8.69
N ASP A 612 28.44 -4.72 -7.98
CA ASP A 612 28.23 -3.74 -6.90
C ASP A 612 28.27 -2.32 -7.47
N PRO A 613 27.32 -1.43 -7.12
CA PRO A 613 27.35 -0.04 -7.58
C PRO A 613 28.68 0.65 -7.27
N LYS A 614 29.22 1.42 -8.22
CA LYS A 614 30.45 2.22 -7.99
C LYS A 614 30.22 3.43 -7.09
N PHE A 615 28.98 3.92 -6.95
CA PHE A 615 28.65 5.22 -6.32
C PHE A 615 27.39 5.20 -5.48
#